data_AF-E9S834-F1
#
_entry.id   AF-E9S834-F1
#
_cell.length_a   1.000
_cell.length_b   1.000
_cell.length_c   1.000
_cell.angle_alpha   90.00
_cell.angle_beta   90.00
_cell.angle_gamma   90.00
#
_symmetry.space_group_name_H-M   'P 1'
#
loop_
_entity.id
_entity.type
_entity.pdbx_description
1 polymer ?
#
loop_
_entity_poly.entity_id
_entity_poly.type
_entity_poly.pdbx_seq_one_letter_code
_entity_poly.pdbx_strand_id
1 'polypeptide(L)'
;MNKTAAFITAAALMLTGTVSAAAAKNIRGDVNGDGSVNVTDIAKTAAHVKTVKMLDKESIAAADVNSDGKVNVTDVSLIAAYVKGVKQLPADPNNADETFEGYNAFLMFADKDMNWGNWNGQGYLGQPSFGVDADVTADGTYTVSITRNSIQARDDAGLNESLQFEEYWDGSKYLKGAEGATMLCVDITGLLDGTLSADGNELEGFLEDGENAGINKKIKGRYHGDEINVELVSIEADGWEVDFDPAKVRYGNLDEEDNCYRIEIANLMLNDADDAAIDVNELSFYDSLSVTFRITGIGSVSYDDTPDDGGEAWDWSELGNANN
;
A
#
# COMPACT_ATOMS: atom_id res chain seq x y z
N MET A 1 32.57 -44.77 25.83
CA MET A 1 32.44 -44.66 24.35
C MET A 1 31.32 -45.59 23.91
N ASN A 2 30.09 -45.07 23.93
CA ASN A 2 28.89 -45.83 23.57
C ASN A 2 28.30 -45.28 22.28
N LYS A 3 27.80 -46.24 21.49
CA LYS A 3 27.44 -46.15 20.09
C LYS A 3 26.19 -45.31 19.87
N THR A 4 26.24 -44.55 18.79
CA THR A 4 25.19 -43.77 18.13
C THR A 4 23.89 -44.59 17.96
N ALA A 5 22.77 -44.03 18.44
CA ALA A 5 21.43 -44.46 18.07
C ALA A 5 20.77 -43.29 17.32
N ALA A 6 20.51 -43.51 16.04
CA ALA A 6 19.77 -42.59 15.18
C ALA A 6 18.29 -42.62 15.57
N PHE A 7 17.74 -41.46 15.91
CA PHE A 7 16.29 -41.27 16.02
C PHE A 7 15.74 -41.00 14.62
N ILE A 8 14.95 -41.94 14.10
CA ILE A 8 14.07 -41.72 12.95
C ILE A 8 12.78 -41.15 13.53
N THR A 9 12.57 -39.85 13.38
CA THR A 9 11.29 -39.22 13.69
C THR A 9 10.47 -39.20 12.41
N ALA A 10 9.46 -40.08 12.33
CA ALA A 10 8.46 -40.05 11.28
C ALA A 10 7.52 -38.85 11.52
N ALA A 11 7.60 -37.83 10.68
CA ALA A 11 6.59 -36.78 10.62
C ALA A 11 5.39 -37.30 9.81
N ALA A 12 4.28 -37.53 10.50
CA ALA A 12 3.01 -37.85 9.87
C ALA A 12 2.43 -36.60 9.21
N LEU A 13 2.33 -36.63 7.88
CA LEU A 13 1.65 -35.64 7.04
C LEU A 13 0.13 -35.74 7.30
N MET A 14 -0.41 -34.85 8.14
CA MET A 14 -1.86 -34.66 8.27
C MET A 14 -2.29 -33.59 7.26
N LEU A 15 -2.73 -34.02 6.07
CA LEU A 15 -3.60 -33.20 5.23
C LEU A 15 -4.96 -33.09 5.93
N THR A 16 -5.16 -32.04 6.71
CA THR A 16 -6.50 -31.55 7.03
C THR A 16 -6.79 -30.42 6.06
N GLY A 17 -7.61 -30.72 5.05
CA GLY A 17 -8.07 -29.72 4.09
C GLY A 17 -8.73 -28.56 4.82
N THR A 18 -8.18 -27.37 4.66
CA THR A 18 -8.89 -26.15 4.98
C THR A 18 -10.03 -26.03 3.98
N VAL A 19 -11.26 -26.05 4.49
CA VAL A 19 -12.34 -25.33 3.79
C VAL A 19 -11.93 -23.87 3.87
N SER A 20 -11.35 -23.35 2.79
CA SER A 20 -11.27 -21.91 2.58
C SER A 20 -12.71 -21.44 2.47
N ALA A 21 -13.27 -20.96 3.58
CA ALA A 21 -14.30 -19.95 3.50
C ALA A 21 -13.62 -18.79 2.77
N ALA A 22 -13.94 -18.58 1.51
CA ALA A 22 -13.63 -17.33 0.86
C ALA A 22 -14.20 -16.25 1.78
N ALA A 23 -13.33 -15.47 2.42
CA ALA A 23 -13.76 -14.30 3.16
C ALA A 23 -14.61 -13.50 2.18
N ALA A 24 -15.90 -13.29 2.48
CA ALA A 24 -16.75 -12.48 1.64
C ALA A 24 -16.08 -11.12 1.54
N LYS A 25 -15.64 -10.77 0.33
CA LYS A 25 -15.08 -9.44 0.02
C LYS A 25 -16.14 -8.45 0.43
N ASN A 26 -15.89 -7.68 1.48
CA ASN A 26 -16.83 -6.68 1.97
C ASN A 26 -16.80 -5.52 0.98
N ILE A 27 -17.76 -5.47 0.06
CA ILE A 27 -17.81 -4.43 -0.97
C ILE A 27 -18.38 -3.17 -0.34
N ARG A 28 -17.62 -2.07 -0.35
CA ARG A 28 -18.07 -0.77 0.15
C ARG A 28 -19.33 -0.35 -0.60
N GLY A 29 -20.38 0.02 0.14
CA GLY A 29 -21.69 0.33 -0.41
C GLY A 29 -22.62 -0.88 -0.60
N ASP A 30 -22.13 -2.12 -0.48
CA ASP A 30 -22.95 -3.34 -0.52
C ASP A 30 -23.52 -3.64 0.87
N VAL A 31 -24.60 -2.94 1.21
CA VAL A 31 -25.22 -2.97 2.54
C VAL A 31 -26.05 -4.23 2.75
N ASN A 32 -26.23 -5.05 1.71
CA ASN A 32 -26.98 -6.30 1.81
C ASN A 32 -26.11 -7.56 1.67
N GLY A 33 -24.86 -7.43 1.25
CA GLY A 33 -23.90 -8.51 1.05
C GLY A 33 -24.23 -9.41 -0.14
N ASP A 34 -24.96 -8.91 -1.14
CA ASP A 34 -25.35 -9.66 -2.34
C ASP A 34 -24.31 -9.60 -3.46
N GLY A 35 -23.22 -8.86 -3.25
CA GLY A 35 -22.12 -8.69 -4.18
C GLY A 35 -22.32 -7.54 -5.16
N SER A 36 -23.37 -6.70 -5.01
CA SER A 36 -23.70 -5.63 -5.96
C SER A 36 -24.24 -4.39 -5.29
N VAL A 37 -23.54 -3.26 -5.43
CA VAL A 37 -24.01 -1.96 -4.93
C VAL A 37 -25.12 -1.41 -5.83
N ASN A 38 -26.36 -1.41 -5.33
CA ASN A 38 -27.54 -1.03 -6.09
C ASN A 38 -28.59 -0.26 -5.26
N VAL A 39 -29.78 -0.06 -5.83
CA VAL A 39 -30.87 0.70 -5.19
C VAL A 39 -31.36 0.08 -3.87
N THR A 40 -31.14 -1.22 -3.69
CA THR A 40 -31.46 -1.95 -2.46
C THR A 40 -30.61 -1.47 -1.29
N ASP A 41 -29.34 -1.16 -1.53
CA ASP A 41 -28.40 -0.68 -0.52
C ASP A 41 -28.76 0.74 -0.08
N ILE A 42 -29.08 1.61 -1.05
CA ILE A 42 -29.61 2.96 -0.77
C ILE A 42 -30.82 2.87 0.17
N ALA A 43 -31.77 1.97 -0.12
CA ALA A 43 -32.99 1.81 0.66
C ALA A 43 -32.70 1.32 2.09
N LYS A 44 -31.75 0.38 2.25
CA LYS A 44 -31.33 -0.13 3.56
C LYS A 44 -30.60 0.93 4.38
N THR A 45 -29.63 1.64 3.81
CA THR A 45 -28.92 2.75 4.46
C THR A 45 -29.91 3.83 4.88
N ALA A 46 -30.85 4.21 4.00
CA ALA A 46 -31.86 5.21 4.34
C ALA A 46 -32.81 4.74 5.47
N ALA A 47 -33.15 3.45 5.52
CA ALA A 47 -33.96 2.89 6.61
C ALA A 47 -33.23 2.91 7.96
N HIS A 48 -31.90 2.70 7.96
CA HIS A 48 -31.04 2.86 9.12
C HIS A 48 -31.02 4.30 9.62
N VAL A 49 -30.71 5.25 8.73
CA VAL A 49 -30.63 6.68 9.04
C VAL A 49 -31.96 7.21 9.59
N LYS A 50 -33.08 6.68 9.09
CA LYS A 50 -34.44 7.00 9.58
C LYS A 50 -34.84 6.24 10.84
N THR A 51 -33.98 5.39 11.40
CA THR A 51 -34.25 4.53 12.57
C THR A 51 -35.43 3.56 12.39
N VAL A 52 -35.80 3.28 11.14
CA VAL A 52 -36.90 2.37 10.79
C VAL A 52 -36.43 0.92 10.85
N LYS A 53 -35.19 0.67 10.43
CA LYS A 53 -34.56 -0.65 10.49
C LYS A 53 -33.07 -0.50 10.73
N MET A 54 -32.60 -0.96 11.88
CA MET A 54 -31.18 -0.91 12.23
C MET A 54 -30.39 -1.95 11.42
N LEU A 55 -29.15 -1.58 11.10
CA LEU A 55 -28.19 -2.43 10.40
C LEU A 55 -27.36 -3.19 11.43
N ASP A 56 -26.83 -4.34 11.04
CA ASP A 56 -25.82 -5.04 11.82
C ASP A 56 -24.44 -4.40 11.63
N LYS A 57 -23.44 -4.89 12.36
CA LYS A 57 -22.08 -4.33 12.37
C LYS A 57 -21.43 -4.36 10.99
N GLU A 58 -21.63 -5.44 10.24
CA GLU A 58 -21.05 -5.63 8.90
C GLU A 58 -21.69 -4.67 7.89
N SER A 59 -23.01 -4.57 7.91
CA SER A 59 -23.77 -3.67 7.06
C SER A 59 -23.55 -2.19 7.41
N ILE A 60 -23.25 -1.85 8.67
CA ILE A 60 -22.84 -0.50 9.08
C ILE A 60 -21.51 -0.13 8.44
N ALA A 61 -20.53 -1.04 8.43
CA ALA A 61 -19.23 -0.81 7.81
C ALA A 61 -19.36 -0.62 6.28
N ALA A 62 -20.19 -1.43 5.62
CA ALA A 62 -20.47 -1.27 4.19
C ALA A 62 -21.25 0.03 3.88
N ALA A 63 -22.09 0.50 4.81
CA ALA A 63 -22.91 1.69 4.63
C ALA A 63 -22.18 3.01 4.89
N ASP A 64 -21.11 3.02 5.71
CA ASP A 64 -20.28 4.19 6.01
C ASP A 64 -19.28 4.45 4.87
N VAL A 65 -19.80 4.89 3.72
CA VAL A 65 -19.05 4.99 2.46
C VAL A 65 -18.19 6.25 2.35
N ASN A 66 -18.20 7.14 3.36
CA ASN A 66 -17.21 8.18 3.53
C ASN A 66 -16.26 7.94 4.71
N SER A 67 -16.47 6.86 5.47
CA SER A 67 -15.66 6.45 6.62
C SER A 67 -15.48 7.54 7.68
N ASP A 68 -16.53 8.34 7.91
CA ASP A 68 -16.54 9.34 8.98
C ASP A 68 -16.95 8.74 10.35
N GLY A 69 -17.19 7.43 10.39
CA GLY A 69 -17.63 6.68 11.55
C GLY A 69 -19.13 6.77 11.83
N LYS A 70 -19.91 7.40 10.94
CA LYS A 70 -21.35 7.65 11.13
C LYS A 70 -22.14 7.42 9.85
N VAL A 71 -22.96 6.38 9.84
CA VAL A 71 -23.96 6.18 8.78
C VAL A 71 -25.05 7.25 8.85
N ASN A 72 -25.04 8.20 7.90
CA ASN A 72 -25.94 9.33 7.85
C ASN A 72 -26.43 9.65 6.41
N VAL A 73 -27.08 10.80 6.22
CA VAL A 73 -27.66 11.17 4.91
C VAL A 73 -26.59 11.41 3.84
N THR A 74 -25.37 11.71 4.24
CA THR A 74 -24.21 11.85 3.36
C THR A 74 -23.92 10.52 2.66
N ASP A 75 -23.90 9.41 3.41
CA ASP A 75 -23.68 8.07 2.85
C ASP A 75 -24.78 7.65 1.87
N VAL A 76 -26.04 7.89 2.25
CA VAL A 76 -27.19 7.63 1.35
C VAL A 76 -27.01 8.37 0.03
N SER A 77 -26.52 9.61 0.08
CA SER A 77 -26.32 10.45 -1.11
C SER A 77 -25.15 9.98 -1.96
N LEU A 78 -24.06 9.51 -1.34
CA LEU A 78 -22.88 8.98 -2.02
C LEU A 78 -23.18 7.65 -2.71
N ILE A 79 -23.82 6.70 -2.02
CA ILE A 79 -24.28 5.42 -2.63
C ILE A 79 -25.23 5.72 -3.79
N ALA A 80 -26.16 6.68 -3.62
CA ALA A 80 -27.08 7.05 -4.69
C ALA A 80 -26.39 7.70 -5.90
N ALA A 81 -25.30 8.44 -5.71
CA ALA A 81 -24.53 9.01 -6.82
C ALA A 81 -23.74 7.92 -7.56
N TYR A 82 -23.18 6.96 -6.82
CA TYR A 82 -22.49 5.78 -7.35
C TYR A 82 -23.41 4.90 -8.19
N VAL A 83 -24.56 4.51 -7.65
CA VAL A 83 -25.56 3.69 -8.37
C VAL A 83 -26.07 4.37 -9.65
N LYS A 84 -26.01 5.71 -9.71
CA LYS A 84 -26.37 6.49 -10.91
C LYS A 84 -25.22 6.68 -11.90
N GLY A 85 -24.01 6.22 -11.59
CA GLY A 85 -22.81 6.46 -12.40
C GLY A 85 -22.36 7.93 -12.46
N VAL A 86 -22.80 8.76 -11.49
CA VAL A 86 -22.50 10.20 -11.49
C VAL A 86 -21.20 10.50 -10.75
N LYS A 87 -20.86 9.70 -9.74
CA LYS A 87 -19.62 9.80 -8.96
C LYS A 87 -19.20 8.42 -8.48
N GLN A 88 -17.89 8.16 -8.43
CA GLN A 88 -17.38 7.01 -7.69
C GLN A 88 -17.61 7.21 -6.18
N LEU A 89 -17.63 6.13 -5.41
CA LEU A 89 -17.59 6.24 -3.95
C LEU A 89 -16.26 6.89 -3.53
N PRO A 90 -16.24 7.68 -2.45
CA PRO A 90 -14.98 8.14 -1.88
C PRO A 90 -14.08 6.96 -1.58
N ALA A 91 -12.78 7.12 -1.83
CA ALA A 91 -11.76 6.18 -1.38
C ALA A 91 -11.99 5.90 0.11
N ASP A 92 -11.86 4.63 0.50
CA ASP A 92 -11.87 4.28 1.90
C ASP A 92 -10.58 4.79 2.53
N PRO A 93 -10.59 5.76 3.46
CA PRO A 93 -9.37 6.17 4.15
C PRO A 93 -8.75 5.03 4.98
N ASN A 94 -9.47 3.91 5.17
CA ASN A 94 -8.99 2.72 5.85
C ASN A 94 -8.69 1.55 4.92
N ASN A 95 -8.85 1.68 3.60
CA ASN A 95 -8.39 0.71 2.61
C ASN A 95 -7.31 1.39 1.78
N ALA A 96 -6.26 0.65 1.43
CA ALA A 96 -5.26 1.15 0.51
C ALA A 96 -5.92 1.60 -0.81
N ASP A 97 -5.50 2.74 -1.37
CA ASP A 97 -5.92 3.13 -2.71
C ASP A 97 -5.13 2.29 -3.71
N GLU A 98 -5.79 1.28 -4.28
CA GLU A 98 -5.22 0.37 -5.28
C GLU A 98 -5.36 0.93 -6.71
N THR A 99 -5.94 2.12 -6.89
CA THR A 99 -6.05 2.76 -8.22
C THR A 99 -4.77 3.52 -8.52
N PHE A 100 -3.89 2.91 -9.32
CA PHE A 100 -2.54 3.39 -9.54
C PHE A 100 -2.30 3.88 -10.97
N GLU A 101 -1.66 5.05 -11.13
CA GLU A 101 -1.12 5.55 -12.39
C GLU A 101 0.42 5.62 -12.35
N GLY A 102 1.08 5.19 -13.42
CA GLY A 102 2.54 5.29 -13.54
C GLY A 102 3.30 4.29 -12.68
N TYR A 103 4.18 4.77 -11.80
CA TYR A 103 5.08 3.97 -10.97
C TYR A 103 4.83 4.19 -9.48
N ASN A 104 4.75 3.10 -8.71
CA ASN A 104 4.44 3.18 -7.30
C ASN A 104 5.66 3.50 -6.45
N ALA A 105 5.68 4.72 -5.93
CA ALA A 105 6.59 5.16 -4.89
C ALA A 105 5.94 4.99 -3.51
N PHE A 106 6.62 4.30 -2.61
CA PHE A 106 6.15 4.08 -1.24
C PHE A 106 7.27 4.21 -0.21
N LEU A 107 6.88 4.45 1.05
CA LEU A 107 7.82 4.55 2.16
C LEU A 107 8.07 3.16 2.77
N MET A 108 9.25 2.59 2.58
CA MET A 108 9.68 1.41 3.35
C MET A 108 10.26 1.88 4.69
N PHE A 109 9.56 1.60 5.78
CA PHE A 109 9.91 2.09 7.11
C PHE A 109 9.74 1.03 8.17
N ALA A 110 10.68 1.01 9.12
CA ALA A 110 10.52 0.29 10.37
C ALA A 110 11.15 1.09 11.51
N ASP A 111 10.41 1.32 12.59
CA ASP A 111 10.97 1.93 13.79
C ASP A 111 11.97 0.99 14.50
N LYS A 112 12.64 1.45 15.56
CA LYS A 112 13.68 0.65 16.24
C LYS A 112 13.15 -0.65 16.88
N ASP A 113 11.86 -0.68 17.21
CA ASP A 113 11.20 -1.80 17.89
C ASP A 113 10.36 -2.66 16.92
N MET A 114 10.43 -2.37 15.60
CA MET A 114 9.57 -2.95 14.56
C MET A 114 8.07 -2.74 14.82
N ASN A 115 7.67 -1.76 15.63
CA ASN A 115 6.29 -1.48 15.98
C ASN A 115 5.57 -0.80 14.78
N TRP A 116 6.08 0.33 14.31
CA TRP A 116 5.65 0.91 13.04
C TRP A 116 6.42 0.24 11.91
N GLY A 117 5.73 -0.53 11.07
CA GLY A 117 6.32 -1.22 9.92
C GLY A 117 5.48 -1.06 8.65
N ASN A 118 6.12 -0.63 7.56
CA ASN A 118 5.58 -0.68 6.20
C ASN A 118 6.67 -1.22 5.25
N TRP A 119 6.35 -2.25 4.48
CA TRP A 119 7.33 -3.00 3.68
C TRP A 119 7.02 -3.00 2.18
N ASN A 120 5.80 -2.63 1.80
CA ASN A 120 5.33 -2.68 0.42
C ASN A 120 4.51 -1.43 0.11
N GLY A 121 4.32 -1.19 -1.18
CA GLY A 121 3.37 -0.21 -1.69
C GLY A 121 1.99 -0.83 -1.95
N GLN A 122 0.98 0.02 -1.89
CA GLN A 122 -0.46 -0.25 -2.01
C GLN A 122 -0.88 -0.83 -3.36
N GLY A 123 -0.10 -0.63 -4.41
CA GLY A 123 -0.41 -1.16 -5.74
C GLY A 123 -0.27 -2.68 -5.88
N TYR A 124 0.46 -3.39 -5.00
CA TYR A 124 0.77 -4.81 -5.20
C TYR A 124 -0.11 -5.74 -4.35
N LEU A 125 -1.05 -6.41 -5.00
CA LEU A 125 -2.05 -7.26 -4.35
C LEU A 125 -1.44 -8.34 -3.45
N GLY A 126 -2.04 -8.52 -2.28
CA GLY A 126 -1.75 -9.58 -1.33
C GLY A 126 -0.48 -9.36 -0.50
N GLN A 127 0.08 -8.16 -0.50
CA GLN A 127 1.20 -7.78 0.35
C GLN A 127 0.80 -6.65 1.30
N PRO A 128 0.96 -6.82 2.62
CA PRO A 128 0.61 -5.77 3.58
C PRO A 128 1.33 -4.46 3.29
N SER A 129 0.53 -3.41 3.11
CA SER A 129 0.93 -2.05 2.78
C SER A 129 0.10 -1.05 3.57
N PHE A 130 0.77 -0.12 4.25
CA PHE A 130 0.18 0.74 5.26
C PHE A 130 0.67 2.20 5.16
N GLY A 131 1.22 2.56 4.00
CA GLY A 131 1.66 3.90 3.66
C GLY A 131 0.56 4.76 3.01
N VAL A 132 0.97 5.95 2.61
CA VAL A 132 0.32 6.78 1.61
C VAL A 132 1.35 6.93 0.50
N ASP A 133 1.07 6.25 -0.59
CA ASP A 133 1.96 6.12 -1.74
C ASP A 133 1.84 7.34 -2.67
N ALA A 134 2.72 7.41 -3.67
CA ALA A 134 2.67 8.43 -4.71
C ALA A 134 2.80 7.84 -6.12
N ASP A 135 1.86 8.23 -6.96
CA ASP A 135 1.80 7.91 -8.39
C ASP A 135 2.82 8.75 -9.17
N VAL A 136 4.00 8.16 -9.41
CA VAL A 136 5.04 8.81 -10.20
C VAL A 136 4.70 8.64 -11.68
N THR A 137 4.17 9.71 -12.30
CA THR A 137 3.67 9.69 -13.68
C THR A 137 4.54 10.45 -14.66
N ALA A 138 5.43 11.32 -14.19
CA ALA A 138 6.35 12.12 -15.01
C ALA A 138 7.47 12.73 -14.15
N ASP A 139 8.40 13.45 -14.79
CA ASP A 139 9.31 14.35 -14.08
C ASP A 139 8.53 15.26 -13.11
N GLY A 140 8.96 15.33 -11.86
CA GLY A 140 8.18 16.00 -10.83
C GLY A 140 8.74 15.87 -9.43
N THR A 141 7.98 16.42 -8.49
CA THR A 141 8.22 16.30 -7.05
C THR A 141 7.05 15.58 -6.43
N TYR A 142 7.36 14.54 -5.66
CA TYR A 142 6.39 13.61 -5.09
C TYR A 142 6.69 13.45 -3.60
N THR A 143 5.65 13.14 -2.83
CA THR A 143 5.73 12.91 -1.39
C THR A 143 5.06 11.61 -1.06
N VAL A 144 5.79 10.72 -0.38
CA VAL A 144 5.24 9.50 0.22
C VAL A 144 5.21 9.68 1.73
N SER A 145 4.30 8.99 2.41
CA SER A 145 4.23 9.08 3.87
C SER A 145 3.72 7.82 4.53
N ILE A 146 3.92 7.74 5.84
CA ILE A 146 3.14 6.89 6.72
C ILE A 146 2.48 7.82 7.74
N THR A 147 1.19 7.62 7.96
CA THR A 147 0.42 8.38 8.94
C THR A 147 -0.15 7.43 9.98
N ARG A 148 -0.57 7.97 11.13
CA ARG A 148 -1.29 7.23 12.16
C ARG A 148 -2.55 6.57 11.61
N ASN A 149 -3.22 7.19 10.64
CA ASN A 149 -4.38 6.59 10.01
C ASN A 149 -3.98 5.47 9.04
N SER A 150 -3.01 5.72 8.15
CA SER A 150 -2.59 4.72 7.16
C SER A 150 -1.97 3.48 7.82
N ILE A 151 -1.15 3.65 8.86
CA ILE A 151 -0.48 2.53 9.52
C ILE A 151 -1.47 1.58 10.21
N GLN A 152 -2.62 2.11 10.64
CA GLN A 152 -3.71 1.37 11.29
C GLN A 152 -4.79 0.93 10.30
N ALA A 153 -4.66 1.28 9.02
CA ALA A 153 -5.60 0.92 7.98
C ALA A 153 -5.63 -0.60 7.78
N ARG A 154 -6.72 -1.08 7.20
CA ARG A 154 -6.86 -2.46 6.79
C ARG A 154 -6.58 -2.53 5.30
N ASP A 155 -5.55 -3.25 4.94
CA ASP A 155 -5.22 -3.58 3.56
C ASP A 155 -5.93 -4.88 3.10
N ASP A 156 -5.83 -5.21 1.82
CA ASP A 156 -6.25 -6.47 1.22
C ASP A 156 -5.59 -7.68 1.93
N ALA A 157 -4.35 -7.52 2.38
CA ALA A 157 -3.57 -8.49 3.12
C ALA A 157 -3.88 -8.53 4.63
N GLY A 158 -4.62 -7.56 5.16
CA GLY A 158 -5.09 -7.55 6.55
C GLY A 158 -4.71 -6.30 7.35
N LEU A 159 -4.52 -6.47 8.65
CA LEU A 159 -4.13 -5.39 9.57
C LEU A 159 -2.61 -5.40 9.78
N ASN A 160 -2.07 -4.27 10.23
CA ASN A 160 -0.69 -4.21 10.67
C ASN A 160 -0.52 -4.89 12.04
N GLU A 161 -0.04 -6.13 12.03
CA GLU A 161 0.06 -6.97 13.23
C GLU A 161 1.20 -6.54 14.18
N SER A 162 2.14 -5.70 13.71
CA SER A 162 3.27 -5.26 14.54
C SER A 162 2.91 -4.15 15.53
N LEU A 163 1.75 -3.52 15.35
CA LEU A 163 1.34 -2.36 16.12
C LEU A 163 1.14 -2.66 17.61
N GLN A 164 1.82 -1.88 18.43
CA GLN A 164 1.76 -1.91 19.88
C GLN A 164 0.92 -0.75 20.41
N PHE A 165 0.02 -1.07 21.33
CA PHE A 165 -0.89 -0.10 21.93
C PHE A 165 -0.65 -0.01 23.43
N GLU A 166 -0.69 1.21 23.95
CA GLU A 166 -0.74 1.47 25.39
C GLU A 166 -2.19 1.57 25.85
N GLU A 167 -2.52 0.86 26.94
CA GLU A 167 -3.84 0.92 27.56
C GLU A 167 -3.84 1.91 28.73
N TYR A 168 -4.78 2.84 28.70
CA TYR A 168 -4.97 3.85 29.73
C TYR A 168 -5.90 3.35 30.83
N TRP A 169 -5.93 4.07 31.95
CA TRP A 169 -6.72 3.72 33.13
C TRP A 169 -8.24 3.63 32.87
N ASP A 170 -8.74 4.23 31.80
CA ASP A 170 -10.13 4.20 31.36
C ASP A 170 -10.43 3.06 30.35
N GLY A 171 -9.43 2.22 30.05
CA GLY A 171 -9.51 1.12 29.10
C GLY A 171 -9.36 1.54 27.63
N SER A 172 -9.13 2.83 27.34
CA SER A 172 -8.81 3.28 25.99
C SER A 172 -7.39 2.86 25.59
N LYS A 173 -7.21 2.55 24.31
CA LYS A 173 -5.93 2.13 23.74
C LYS A 173 -5.43 3.15 22.75
N TYR A 174 -4.15 3.48 22.82
CA TYR A 174 -3.50 4.38 21.87
C TYR A 174 -2.29 3.71 21.28
N LEU A 175 -2.15 3.82 19.95
CA LEU A 175 -0.96 3.35 19.25
C LEU A 175 0.26 4.13 19.75
N LYS A 176 1.28 3.40 20.23
CA LYS A 176 2.55 3.97 20.66
C LYS A 176 3.22 4.71 19.49
N GLY A 177 3.82 5.86 19.74
CA GLY A 177 4.58 6.59 18.71
C GLY A 177 5.75 5.76 18.17
N ALA A 178 6.21 6.10 16.97
CA ALA A 178 7.41 5.52 16.40
C ALA A 178 8.64 6.13 17.09
N GLU A 179 9.59 5.28 17.44
CA GLU A 179 10.85 5.67 18.08
C GLU A 179 12.02 5.07 17.32
N GLY A 180 12.95 5.91 16.91
CA GLY A 180 14.08 5.58 16.06
C GLY A 180 13.71 5.02 14.69
N ALA A 181 14.74 4.67 13.91
CA ALA A 181 14.58 4.01 12.61
C ALA A 181 15.55 2.83 12.49
N THR A 182 15.02 1.67 12.12
CA THR A 182 15.82 0.55 11.59
C THR A 182 15.88 0.63 10.06
N MET A 183 14.79 1.06 9.44
CA MET A 183 14.67 1.22 8.00
C MET A 183 13.95 2.52 7.68
N LEU A 184 14.49 3.28 6.74
CA LEU A 184 13.86 4.44 6.12
C LEU A 184 14.35 4.54 4.67
N CYS A 185 13.51 4.10 3.74
CA CYS A 185 13.75 4.18 2.31
C CYS A 185 12.49 4.61 1.57
N VAL A 186 12.66 5.18 0.38
CA VAL A 186 11.58 5.28 -0.62
C VAL A 186 11.91 4.31 -1.74
N ASP A 187 10.98 3.42 -2.06
CA ASP A 187 11.11 2.50 -3.19
C ASP A 187 10.12 2.92 -4.28
N ILE A 188 10.62 3.04 -5.51
CA ILE A 188 9.81 3.26 -6.71
C ILE A 188 9.84 1.98 -7.54
N THR A 189 8.71 1.30 -7.62
CA THR A 189 8.58 0.02 -8.33
C THR A 189 8.38 0.21 -9.83
N GLY A 190 8.86 -0.76 -10.62
CA GLY A 190 8.54 -0.83 -12.05
C GLY A 190 9.26 0.15 -12.95
N LEU A 191 10.03 1.07 -12.38
CA LEU A 191 10.74 2.08 -13.13
C LEU A 191 11.90 1.47 -13.93
N LEU A 192 12.68 0.64 -13.24
CA LEU A 192 13.97 0.13 -13.69
C LEU A 192 13.82 -1.07 -14.63
N ASP A 193 14.68 -1.18 -15.63
CA ASP A 193 14.74 -2.35 -16.51
C ASP A 193 15.47 -3.57 -15.88
N GLY A 194 16.01 -3.38 -14.67
CA GLY A 194 16.68 -4.36 -13.84
C GLY A 194 18.04 -4.83 -14.34
N THR A 195 18.70 -4.13 -15.27
CA THR A 195 20.00 -4.58 -15.80
C THR A 195 21.22 -3.89 -15.18
N LEU A 196 21.02 -2.90 -14.30
CA LEU A 196 22.11 -2.14 -13.69
C LEU A 196 21.89 -1.99 -12.17
N SER A 197 22.92 -2.28 -11.38
CA SER A 197 22.95 -1.98 -9.96
C SER A 197 23.28 -0.50 -9.70
N ALA A 198 23.03 -0.03 -8.48
CA ALA A 198 23.40 1.33 -8.07
C ALA A 198 24.92 1.63 -8.22
N ASP A 199 25.77 0.61 -8.09
CA ASP A 199 27.22 0.73 -8.24
C ASP A 199 27.69 0.66 -9.72
N GLY A 200 26.76 0.51 -10.66
CA GLY A 200 27.03 0.44 -12.10
C GLY A 200 27.45 -0.95 -12.58
N ASN A 201 27.18 -2.01 -11.81
CA ASN A 201 27.42 -3.38 -12.24
C ASN A 201 26.22 -3.90 -13.04
N GLU A 202 26.48 -4.72 -14.08
CA GLU A 202 25.44 -5.42 -14.81
C GLU A 202 24.76 -6.47 -13.92
N LEU A 203 23.43 -6.53 -13.98
CA LEU A 203 22.60 -7.50 -13.27
C LEU A 203 21.96 -8.47 -14.28
N GLU A 204 21.91 -9.76 -13.92
CA GLU A 204 21.27 -10.80 -14.72
C GLU A 204 20.42 -11.74 -13.85
N GLY A 205 19.22 -12.09 -14.32
CA GLY A 205 18.56 -13.34 -13.91
C GLY A 205 17.63 -13.32 -12.68
N PHE A 206 17.13 -12.16 -12.23
CA PHE A 206 16.16 -12.08 -11.11
C PHE A 206 14.74 -11.62 -11.51
N LEU A 207 14.56 -11.09 -12.72
CA LEU A 207 13.25 -10.64 -13.22
C LEU A 207 12.40 -11.81 -13.75
N GLU A 208 11.09 -11.65 -13.61
CA GLU A 208 10.06 -12.56 -14.09
C GLU A 208 9.33 -11.98 -15.32
N ASP A 209 8.75 -12.88 -16.13
CA ASP A 209 7.82 -12.47 -17.19
C ASP A 209 6.47 -12.09 -16.55
N GLY A 210 5.89 -10.97 -16.97
CA GLY A 210 4.60 -10.52 -16.45
C GLY A 210 4.22 -9.11 -16.90
N GLU A 211 3.14 -8.62 -16.32
CA GLU A 211 2.52 -7.34 -16.65
C GLU A 211 2.56 -6.39 -15.44
N ASN A 212 2.18 -5.12 -15.65
CA ASN A 212 2.07 -4.11 -14.58
C ASN A 212 3.35 -3.88 -13.79
N ALA A 213 4.47 -3.65 -14.50
CA ALA A 213 5.74 -3.33 -13.89
C ALA A 213 5.62 -2.22 -12.84
N GLY A 214 4.81 -1.19 -13.10
CA GLY A 214 4.62 -0.01 -12.24
C GLY A 214 4.24 -0.28 -10.78
N ILE A 215 3.78 -1.49 -10.46
CA ILE A 215 3.47 -1.93 -9.09
C ILE A 215 4.17 -3.25 -8.72
N ASN A 216 4.88 -3.89 -9.65
CA ASN A 216 5.48 -5.20 -9.46
C ASN A 216 7.01 -5.15 -9.56
N LYS A 217 7.65 -5.32 -8.39
CA LYS A 217 9.11 -5.32 -8.23
C LYS A 217 9.85 -6.51 -8.85
N LYS A 218 9.16 -7.48 -9.46
CA LYS A 218 9.81 -8.60 -10.19
C LYS A 218 9.74 -8.44 -11.70
N ILE A 219 9.00 -7.46 -12.21
CA ILE A 219 8.78 -7.29 -13.64
C ILE A 219 9.71 -6.21 -14.18
N LYS A 220 10.15 -6.41 -15.42
CA LYS A 220 10.99 -5.48 -16.15
C LYS A 220 10.28 -4.13 -16.38
N GLY A 221 10.92 -3.06 -15.95
CA GLY A 221 10.52 -1.68 -16.20
C GLY A 221 11.10 -1.10 -17.49
N ARG A 222 10.99 0.22 -17.61
CA ARG A 222 11.26 0.95 -18.86
C ARG A 222 12.66 1.53 -18.95
N TYR A 223 13.21 1.96 -17.82
CA TYR A 223 14.37 2.84 -17.79
C TYR A 223 15.61 2.11 -17.33
N HIS A 224 16.72 2.37 -18.01
CA HIS A 224 18.01 1.95 -17.50
C HIS A 224 18.38 2.87 -16.31
N GLY A 225 18.98 2.31 -15.26
CA GLY A 225 19.14 3.02 -13.98
C GLY A 225 19.92 4.34 -14.06
N ASP A 226 20.82 4.49 -15.02
CA ASP A 226 21.62 5.70 -15.24
C ASP A 226 20.92 6.80 -16.08
N GLU A 227 19.72 6.53 -16.59
CA GLU A 227 18.89 7.50 -17.33
C GLU A 227 18.11 8.44 -16.39
N ILE A 228 17.96 8.04 -15.13
CA ILE A 228 17.08 8.67 -14.14
C ILE A 228 17.92 9.41 -13.11
N ASN A 229 17.50 10.62 -12.77
CA ASN A 229 18.09 11.39 -11.68
C ASN A 229 17.03 11.66 -10.61
N VAL A 230 17.30 11.20 -9.39
CA VAL A 230 16.46 11.36 -8.20
C VAL A 230 17.22 12.11 -7.12
N GLU A 231 16.51 12.98 -6.40
CA GLU A 231 17.05 13.77 -5.30
C GLU A 231 16.07 13.76 -4.13
N LEU A 232 16.55 13.42 -2.94
CA LEU A 232 15.82 13.63 -1.69
C LEU A 232 15.69 15.14 -1.42
N VAL A 233 14.47 15.62 -1.25
CA VAL A 233 14.17 17.04 -1.03
C VAL A 233 13.97 17.34 0.45
N SER A 234 13.13 16.57 1.15
CA SER A 234 12.88 16.76 2.58
C SER A 234 12.40 15.48 3.25
N ILE A 235 12.60 15.44 4.58
CA ILE A 235 12.01 14.46 5.48
C ILE A 235 11.27 15.27 6.55
N GLU A 236 10.01 14.92 6.84
CA GLU A 236 9.23 15.58 7.89
C GLU A 236 8.60 14.55 8.83
N ALA A 237 8.78 14.77 10.13
CA ALA A 237 8.19 14.00 11.23
C ALA A 237 7.23 14.92 12.00
N ASP A 238 5.94 14.59 12.03
CA ASP A 238 4.87 15.41 12.64
C ASP A 238 4.85 16.88 12.17
N GLY A 239 5.20 17.09 10.89
CA GLY A 239 5.30 18.42 10.27
C GLY A 239 6.55 19.21 10.67
N TRP A 240 7.52 18.57 11.32
CA TRP A 240 8.84 19.13 11.61
C TRP A 240 9.89 18.52 10.70
N GLU A 241 10.74 19.38 10.13
CA GLU A 241 11.85 18.97 9.28
C GLU A 241 12.85 18.12 10.07
N VAL A 242 13.29 17.01 9.46
CA VAL A 242 14.35 16.14 9.95
C VAL A 242 15.60 16.42 9.13
N ASP A 243 16.67 16.86 9.79
CA ASP A 243 17.96 17.11 9.17
C ASP A 243 18.55 15.80 8.61
N PHE A 244 19.15 15.87 7.42
CA PHE A 244 19.86 14.75 6.81
C PHE A 244 21.16 15.18 6.14
N ASP A 245 22.12 14.24 6.05
CA ASP A 245 23.35 14.38 5.28
C ASP A 245 23.13 13.87 3.84
N PRO A 246 23.02 14.76 2.84
CA PRO A 246 22.78 14.36 1.46
C PRO A 246 23.91 13.50 0.88
N ALA A 247 25.13 13.55 1.43
CA ALA A 247 26.25 12.74 0.95
C ALA A 247 26.16 11.26 1.36
N LYS A 248 25.26 10.93 2.31
CA LYS A 248 25.02 9.56 2.78
C LYS A 248 23.78 8.92 2.19
N VAL A 249 22.92 9.70 1.51
CA VAL A 249 21.77 9.15 0.80
C VAL A 249 22.26 8.36 -0.41
N ARG A 250 21.80 7.12 -0.55
CA ARG A 250 22.13 6.27 -1.69
C ARG A 250 20.93 6.16 -2.62
N TYR A 251 21.20 6.06 -3.92
CA TYR A 251 20.18 6.06 -4.96
C TYR A 251 20.41 4.93 -5.96
N GLY A 252 19.33 4.43 -6.56
CA GLY A 252 19.38 3.49 -7.68
C GLY A 252 18.88 2.11 -7.31
N ASN A 253 19.29 1.10 -8.08
CA ASN A 253 18.92 -0.28 -7.81
C ASN A 253 19.81 -0.86 -6.71
N LEU A 254 19.35 -0.72 -5.46
CA LEU A 254 20.10 -1.11 -4.26
C LEU A 254 19.68 -2.49 -3.73
N ASP A 255 18.65 -3.08 -4.30
CA ASP A 255 18.07 -4.35 -3.89
C ASP A 255 18.18 -5.34 -5.05
N GLU A 256 19.20 -6.20 -5.03
CA GLU A 256 19.44 -7.13 -6.15
C GLU A 256 18.35 -8.23 -6.25
N GLU A 257 17.45 -8.31 -5.28
CA GLU A 257 16.29 -9.20 -5.33
C GLU A 257 15.05 -8.48 -5.87
N ASP A 258 14.89 -7.17 -5.64
CA ASP A 258 13.71 -6.39 -6.00
C ASP A 258 14.04 -5.23 -6.96
N ASN A 259 13.36 -5.19 -8.10
CA ASN A 259 13.56 -4.20 -9.16
C ASN A 259 12.97 -2.82 -8.82
N CYS A 260 13.52 -2.18 -7.80
CA CYS A 260 13.09 -0.89 -7.30
C CYS A 260 14.18 0.17 -7.52
N TYR A 261 13.78 1.38 -7.93
CA TYR A 261 14.64 2.54 -7.70
C TYR A 261 14.49 2.94 -6.24
N ARG A 262 15.55 2.74 -5.44
CA ARG A 262 15.55 3.03 -4.00
C ARG A 262 16.23 4.37 -3.72
N ILE A 263 15.61 5.17 -2.86
CA ILE A 263 16.22 6.27 -2.12
C ILE A 263 16.49 5.74 -0.72
N GLU A 264 17.71 5.29 -0.45
CA GLU A 264 18.09 4.75 0.86
C GLU A 264 18.60 5.86 1.78
N ILE A 265 17.84 6.11 2.86
CA ILE A 265 18.14 7.15 3.86
C ILE A 265 18.74 6.50 5.10
N ALA A 266 18.17 5.38 5.56
CA ALA A 266 18.72 4.58 6.63
C ALA A 266 18.36 3.10 6.43
N ASN A 267 19.35 2.21 6.54
CA ASN A 267 19.15 0.77 6.44
C ASN A 267 20.07 0.04 7.41
N LEU A 268 19.60 -0.14 8.65
CA LEU A 268 20.34 -0.82 9.72
C LEU A 268 20.26 -2.35 9.63
N MET A 269 19.56 -2.88 8.64
CA MET A 269 19.52 -4.32 8.39
C MET A 269 20.80 -4.80 7.70
N LEU A 270 21.44 -3.92 6.93
CA LEU A 270 22.66 -4.20 6.19
C LEU A 270 23.85 -3.34 6.61
N ASN A 271 23.62 -2.19 7.25
CA ASN A 271 24.64 -1.19 7.57
C ASN A 271 24.59 -0.75 9.04
N ASP A 272 25.59 0.01 9.46
CA ASP A 272 25.64 0.59 10.80
C ASP A 272 24.92 1.95 10.84
N ALA A 273 24.53 2.39 12.05
CA ALA A 273 23.85 3.68 12.24
C ALA A 273 24.67 4.89 11.75
N ASP A 274 25.99 4.79 11.78
CA ASP A 274 26.89 5.84 11.30
C ASP A 274 26.84 6.02 9.77
N ASP A 275 26.34 5.03 9.03
CA ASP A 275 26.19 5.08 7.58
C ASP A 275 24.87 5.76 7.16
N ALA A 276 23.91 5.90 8.09
CA ALA A 276 22.62 6.52 7.80
C ALA A 276 22.75 8.03 7.53
N ALA A 277 21.87 8.54 6.66
CA ALA A 277 21.78 9.95 6.32
C ALA A 277 21.12 10.78 7.44
N ILE A 278 20.44 10.16 8.40
CA ILE A 278 19.79 10.83 9.54
C ILE A 278 20.34 10.29 10.87
N ASP A 279 20.11 11.01 11.97
CA ASP A 279 20.25 10.42 13.30
C ASP A 279 19.06 9.49 13.59
N VAL A 280 19.28 8.21 13.30
CA VAL A 280 18.28 7.15 13.47
C VAL A 280 17.83 6.96 14.91
N ASN A 281 18.55 7.44 15.93
CA ASN A 281 18.13 7.33 17.32
C ASN A 281 17.29 8.53 17.77
N GLU A 282 17.45 9.69 17.13
CA GLU A 282 16.68 10.90 17.43
C GLU A 282 15.36 10.99 16.65
N LEU A 283 15.20 10.24 15.56
CA LEU A 283 13.94 10.19 14.83
C LEU A 283 12.82 9.67 15.74
N SER A 284 11.74 10.44 15.87
CA SER A 284 10.52 10.01 16.53
C SER A 284 9.34 10.78 15.98
N PHE A 285 8.18 10.15 15.93
CA PHE A 285 6.94 10.78 15.50
C PHE A 285 5.73 10.07 16.07
N TYR A 286 4.64 10.81 16.19
CA TYR A 286 3.36 10.32 16.70
C TYR A 286 2.32 10.20 15.60
N ASP A 287 2.25 11.17 14.70
CA ASP A 287 1.17 11.30 13.72
C ASP A 287 1.61 10.96 12.30
N SER A 288 2.79 11.41 11.86
CA SER A 288 3.23 11.15 10.49
C SER A 288 4.74 11.23 10.29
N LEU A 289 5.20 10.46 9.31
CA LEU A 289 6.52 10.57 8.69
C LEU A 289 6.32 10.71 7.18
N SER A 290 6.90 11.73 6.56
CA SER A 290 6.84 11.94 5.12
C SER A 290 8.22 12.17 4.52
N VAL A 291 8.38 11.73 3.28
CA VAL A 291 9.60 11.93 2.49
C VAL A 291 9.19 12.52 1.15
N THR A 292 9.78 13.68 0.83
CA THR A 292 9.59 14.34 -0.45
C THR A 292 10.84 14.17 -1.29
N PHE A 293 10.67 13.78 -2.55
CA PHE A 293 11.76 13.61 -3.50
C PHE A 293 11.41 14.22 -4.85
N ARG A 294 12.43 14.51 -5.64
CA ARG A 294 12.32 14.97 -7.03
C ARG A 294 12.89 13.91 -7.94
N ILE A 295 12.19 13.60 -9.02
CA ILE A 295 12.62 12.69 -10.08
C ILE A 295 12.63 13.41 -11.43
N THR A 296 13.65 13.13 -12.22
CA THR A 296 13.85 13.66 -13.58
C THR A 296 14.42 12.57 -14.49
N GLY A 297 14.20 12.69 -15.80
CA GLY A 297 14.67 11.72 -16.79
C GLY A 297 13.61 10.69 -17.20
N ILE A 298 12.35 10.88 -16.77
CA ILE A 298 11.24 9.98 -17.08
C ILE A 298 10.19 10.69 -17.96
N GLY A 299 9.53 9.92 -18.81
CA GLY A 299 8.47 10.41 -19.68
C GLY A 299 7.14 10.45 -18.94
N SER A 300 6.17 11.20 -19.50
CA SER A 300 4.79 11.10 -19.03
C SER A 300 4.24 9.69 -19.29
N VAL A 301 3.66 9.07 -18.28
CA VAL A 301 2.91 7.82 -18.35
C VAL A 301 1.42 8.15 -18.30
N SER A 302 0.64 7.58 -19.20
CA SER A 302 -0.83 7.62 -19.12
C SER A 302 -1.39 6.26 -18.74
N TYR A 303 -2.57 6.22 -18.13
CA TYR A 303 -3.28 4.99 -17.78
C TYR A 303 -3.36 3.95 -18.94
N ASP A 304 -3.40 4.42 -20.19
CA ASP A 304 -3.46 3.62 -21.43
C ASP A 304 -2.18 2.82 -21.75
N ASP A 305 -1.10 3.00 -20.97
CA ASP A 305 0.14 2.19 -21.08
C ASP A 305 0.12 0.95 -20.15
N THR A 306 -0.98 0.69 -19.44
CA THR A 306 -1.20 -0.60 -18.75
C THR A 306 -1.67 -1.65 -19.76
N PRO A 307 -1.15 -2.89 -19.74
CA PRO A 307 -1.74 -3.97 -20.53
C PRO A 307 -3.22 -4.10 -20.15
N ASP A 308 -4.07 -3.94 -21.16
CA ASP A 308 -5.49 -4.31 -21.17
C ASP A 308 -5.70 -5.54 -20.27
N ASP A 309 -6.49 -5.40 -19.20
CA ASP A 309 -6.73 -6.44 -18.19
C ASP A 309 -7.56 -7.63 -18.73
N GLY A 310 -7.60 -7.78 -20.06
CA GLY A 310 -8.34 -8.82 -20.76
C GLY A 310 -9.84 -8.75 -20.55
N GLY A 311 -10.35 -7.68 -19.92
CA GLY A 311 -11.77 -7.42 -19.83
C GLY A 311 -12.23 -6.85 -21.16
N GLU A 312 -12.77 -7.72 -22.05
CA GLU A 312 -13.44 -7.27 -23.28
C GLU A 312 -14.24 -6.00 -23.01
N ALA A 313 -13.79 -4.88 -23.57
CA ALA A 313 -14.53 -3.64 -23.52
C ALA A 313 -15.91 -3.91 -24.10
N TRP A 314 -16.93 -3.92 -23.23
CA TRP A 314 -18.30 -4.19 -23.63
C TRP A 314 -18.72 -3.15 -24.66
N ASP A 315 -18.88 -3.58 -25.90
CA ASP A 315 -19.37 -2.74 -26.98
C ASP A 315 -20.86 -2.43 -26.77
N TRP A 316 -21.14 -1.23 -26.26
CA TRP A 316 -22.49 -0.71 -26.07
C TRP A 316 -23.28 -0.54 -27.39
N SER A 317 -22.66 -0.76 -28.56
CA SER A 317 -23.33 -0.70 -29.86
C SER A 317 -24.29 -1.87 -30.12
N GLU A 318 -24.19 -2.99 -29.39
CA GLU A 318 -25.04 -4.17 -29.62
C GLU A 318 -26.40 -4.16 -28.89
N LEU A 319 -26.63 -3.26 -27.93
CA LEU A 319 -27.94 -3.12 -27.26
C LEU A 319 -28.95 -2.24 -28.02
N GLY A 320 -28.61 -1.83 -29.23
CA GLY A 320 -29.41 -0.95 -30.07
C GLY A 320 -30.30 -1.64 -31.09
N ASN A 321 -30.81 -2.86 -30.87
CA ASN A 321 -31.89 -3.42 -31.72
C ASN A 321 -32.59 -4.65 -31.12
N ALA A 322 -33.42 -4.44 -30.11
CA ALA A 322 -34.45 -5.40 -29.75
C ALA A 322 -35.74 -4.68 -29.32
N ASN A 323 -36.30 -3.90 -30.26
CA ASN A 323 -37.72 -3.55 -30.28
C ASN A 323 -38.29 -4.00 -31.62
N ASN A 324 -38.85 -5.21 -31.63
CA ASN A 324 -40.01 -5.61 -32.43
C ASN A 324 -40.61 -6.91 -31.89
#